data_AF-A0A348VVN1-F1
#
_entry.id   AF-A0A348VVN1-F1
#
_cell.length_a   1.000
_cell.length_b   1.000
_cell.length_c   1.000
_cell.angle_alpha   90.00
_cell.angle_beta   90.00
_cell.angle_gamma   90.00
#
_symmetry.space_group_name_H-M   'P 1'
#
loop_
_entity.id
_entity.type
_entity.pdbx_description
1 polymer ?
#
loop_
_entity_poly.entity_id
_entity_poly.type
_entity_poly.pdbx_seq_one_letter_code
_entity_poly.pdbx_strand_id
1 'polypeptide(L)'
;MPTTLISSSYTDAGIQGNDANYVIARSTSTTIDDVAADTFVGQVLTLGLYLVQRALLEFDTSIISDAATVDSVILHVKIEQKSTEGGEFAVGIRKFDWASPVDEANREANYDGALAATLDQVLGNTGDYLDGEWMVSPALDPTWVNLTGMTRYALVSAQDANNFPPTDPESVLIWCGRAVDPADAPYLEIAYTVPDGGGPDGPSPRKRRRRRGRCFIAPKARHV
;
A
#
# COMPACT_ATOMS: atom_id res chain seq x y z
N MET A 1 5.92 -16.01 -12.86
CA MET A 1 6.30 -15.08 -11.79
C MET A 1 5.23 -15.19 -10.72
N PRO A 2 5.60 -15.43 -9.46
CA PRO A 2 4.66 -15.36 -8.34
C PRO A 2 3.89 -14.03 -8.34
N THR A 3 2.59 -14.11 -8.06
CA THR A 3 1.73 -12.96 -7.81
C THR A 3 1.09 -13.14 -6.45
N THR A 4 1.11 -12.09 -5.63
CA THR A 4 0.47 -12.06 -4.31
C THR A 4 -0.51 -10.91 -4.24
N LEU A 5 -1.66 -11.14 -3.62
CA LEU A 5 -2.64 -10.11 -3.29
C LEU A 5 -2.47 -9.73 -1.82
N ILE A 6 -2.33 -8.45 -1.54
CA ILE A 6 -2.10 -7.92 -0.19
C ILE A 6 -3.18 -6.88 0.10
N SER A 7 -4.13 -7.22 0.96
CA SER A 7 -5.18 -6.31 1.41
C SER A 7 -4.61 -5.15 2.23
N SER A 8 -5.30 -4.02 2.19
CA SER A 8 -4.96 -2.88 3.03
C SER A 8 -5.20 -3.17 4.51
N SER A 9 -4.53 -2.39 5.36
CA SER A 9 -4.47 -2.64 6.80
C SER A 9 -5.63 -1.98 7.54
N TYR A 10 -5.85 -2.40 8.79
CA TYR A 10 -6.81 -1.77 9.70
C TYR A 10 -6.37 -0.37 10.18
N THR A 11 -5.22 0.13 9.71
CA THR A 11 -4.65 1.45 10.04
C THR A 11 -4.74 2.44 8.88
N ASP A 12 -5.49 2.09 7.82
CA ASP A 12 -5.98 3.05 6.83
C ASP A 12 -6.71 4.21 7.53
N ALA A 13 -6.64 5.40 6.92
CA ALA A 13 -7.26 6.59 7.50
C ALA A 13 -7.76 7.59 6.46
N GLY A 14 -8.84 8.28 6.79
CA GLY A 14 -9.25 9.54 6.16
C GLY A 14 -8.79 10.73 6.97
N ILE A 15 -8.28 11.76 6.30
CA ILE A 15 -8.01 13.05 6.94
C ILE A 15 -8.75 14.14 6.18
N GLN A 16 -9.43 15.02 6.93
CA GLN A 16 -10.24 16.09 6.37
C GLN A 16 -9.87 17.45 6.96
N GLY A 17 -9.71 18.45 6.10
CA GLY A 17 -9.76 19.86 6.47
C GLY A 17 -11.14 20.47 6.23
N ASN A 18 -11.53 21.41 7.08
CA ASN A 18 -12.86 22.05 7.04
C ASN A 18 -12.75 23.53 7.41
N ASP A 19 -13.14 24.42 6.51
CA ASP A 19 -13.23 25.86 6.78
C ASP A 19 -14.15 26.57 5.77
N ALA A 20 -14.67 27.75 6.13
CA ALA A 20 -15.43 28.59 5.19
C ALA A 20 -14.54 29.18 4.07
N ASN A 21 -13.22 29.18 4.25
CA ASN A 21 -12.21 29.54 3.28
C ASN A 21 -11.50 28.29 2.77
N TYR A 22 -11.66 28.01 1.47
CA TYR A 22 -11.05 26.85 0.84
C TYR A 22 -9.54 26.74 1.06
N VAL A 23 -8.81 27.86 1.07
CA VAL A 23 -7.35 27.85 1.28
C VAL A 23 -7.02 27.29 2.67
N ILE A 24 -7.79 27.65 3.70
CA ILE A 24 -7.61 27.13 5.07
C ILE A 24 -8.02 25.66 5.13
N ALA A 25 -9.20 25.30 4.58
CA ALA A 25 -9.65 23.91 4.54
C ALA A 25 -8.61 22.99 3.85
N ARG A 26 -7.98 23.47 2.80
CA ARG A 26 -6.97 22.72 2.03
C ARG A 26 -5.61 22.58 2.75
N SER A 27 -5.25 23.53 3.61
CA SER A 27 -3.95 23.59 4.28
C SER A 27 -3.99 23.32 5.79
N THR A 28 -5.14 22.93 6.33
CA THR A 28 -5.26 22.65 7.77
C THR A 28 -6.25 21.52 8.02
N SER A 29 -5.78 20.46 8.64
CA SER A 29 -6.59 19.32 9.03
C SER A 29 -7.45 19.65 10.25
N THR A 30 -8.66 19.12 10.26
CA THR A 30 -9.65 19.35 11.32
C THR A 30 -10.13 18.06 11.95
N THR A 31 -10.17 16.97 11.18
CA THR A 31 -10.70 15.68 11.61
C THR A 31 -9.92 14.55 10.96
N ILE A 32 -9.90 13.42 11.65
CA ILE A 32 -9.33 12.15 11.23
C ILE A 32 -10.42 11.09 11.41
N ASP A 33 -10.47 10.13 10.50
CA ASP A 33 -11.21 8.89 10.65
C ASP A 33 -10.29 7.70 10.37
N ASP A 34 -9.88 6.99 11.43
CA ASP A 34 -8.98 5.82 11.40
C ASP A 34 -9.70 4.52 11.80
N VAL A 35 -11.03 4.58 11.96
CA VAL A 35 -11.86 3.46 12.44
C VAL A 35 -13.03 3.12 11.54
N ALA A 36 -13.40 3.99 10.60
CA ALA A 36 -14.44 3.71 9.62
C ALA A 36 -14.06 2.58 8.64
N ALA A 37 -15.10 1.95 8.10
CA ALA A 37 -14.99 0.92 7.07
C ALA A 37 -14.63 1.51 5.69
N ASP A 38 -14.87 2.80 5.53
CA ASP A 38 -14.78 3.57 4.30
C ASP A 38 -14.16 4.94 4.57
N THR A 39 -13.77 5.64 3.50
CA THR A 39 -13.27 7.01 3.60
C THR A 39 -13.43 7.80 2.31
N PHE A 40 -13.45 9.13 2.43
CA PHE A 40 -13.62 10.02 1.29
C PHE A 40 -12.29 10.46 0.66
N VAL A 41 -12.32 10.58 -0.67
CA VAL A 41 -11.31 11.28 -1.47
C VAL A 41 -12.02 12.35 -2.29
N GLY A 42 -11.57 13.60 -2.17
CA GLY A 42 -12.17 14.70 -2.92
C GLY A 42 -12.41 15.92 -2.07
N GLN A 43 -13.44 16.67 -2.47
CA GLN A 43 -13.78 17.93 -1.84
C GLN A 43 -15.25 18.26 -2.03
N VAL A 44 -15.84 18.97 -1.08
CA VAL A 44 -17.25 19.34 -1.11
C VAL A 44 -17.41 20.76 -0.59
N LEU A 45 -18.28 21.56 -1.22
CA LEU A 45 -18.81 22.78 -0.62
C LEU A 45 -20.24 22.51 -0.11
N THR A 46 -20.43 22.53 1.20
CA THR A 46 -21.74 22.29 1.81
C THR A 46 -22.01 23.25 2.95
N LEU A 47 -23.19 23.85 3.00
CA LEU A 47 -23.59 24.82 4.03
C LEU A 47 -22.59 25.97 4.24
N GLY A 48 -21.87 26.36 3.18
CA GLY A 48 -20.84 27.41 3.23
C GLY A 48 -19.49 26.97 3.82
N LEU A 49 -19.27 25.67 4.00
CA LEU A 49 -18.02 25.07 4.45
C LEU A 49 -17.39 24.23 3.33
N TYR A 50 -16.09 24.44 3.10
CA TYR A 50 -15.30 23.58 2.25
C TYR A 50 -14.77 22.41 3.07
N LEU A 51 -15.04 21.20 2.60
CA LEU A 51 -14.43 19.97 3.10
C LEU A 51 -13.42 19.50 2.07
N VAL A 52 -12.18 19.22 2.47
CA VAL A 52 -11.13 18.64 1.62
C VAL A 52 -10.67 17.35 2.27
N GLN A 53 -10.79 16.23 1.55
CA GLN A 53 -10.72 14.88 2.09
C GLN A 53 -9.65 14.07 1.34
N ARG A 54 -8.77 13.41 2.10
CA ARG A 54 -7.64 12.62 1.59
C ARG A 54 -7.64 11.27 2.27
N ALA A 55 -7.45 10.20 1.50
CA ALA A 55 -7.38 8.84 2.02
C ALA A 55 -5.92 8.35 2.10
N LEU A 56 -5.62 7.52 3.09
CA LEU A 56 -4.33 6.89 3.33
C LEU A 56 -4.53 5.37 3.40
N LEU A 57 -3.89 4.64 2.48
CA LEU A 57 -4.01 3.18 2.33
C LEU A 57 -2.66 2.49 2.55
N GLU A 58 -2.60 1.61 3.54
CA GLU A 58 -1.38 0.94 4.00
C GLU A 58 -1.43 -0.57 3.76
N PHE A 59 -0.33 -1.16 3.30
CA PHE A 59 -0.26 -2.57 2.92
C PHE A 59 0.98 -3.22 3.55
N ASP A 60 0.81 -4.33 4.26
CA ASP A 60 1.94 -5.10 4.81
C ASP A 60 2.59 -5.94 3.73
N THR A 61 3.62 -5.38 3.12
CA THR A 61 4.39 -6.03 2.06
C THR A 61 5.57 -6.85 2.58
N SER A 62 5.75 -6.94 3.91
CA SER A 62 6.83 -7.71 4.54
C SER A 62 6.71 -9.23 4.39
N ILE A 63 5.55 -9.69 3.91
CA ILE A 63 5.33 -11.10 3.56
C ILE A 63 6.11 -11.52 2.30
N ILE A 64 6.53 -10.56 1.47
CA ILE A 64 7.38 -10.81 0.30
C ILE A 64 8.84 -10.79 0.78
N SER A 65 9.64 -11.75 0.32
CA SER A 65 11.05 -11.82 0.71
C SER A 65 11.81 -10.54 0.37
N ASP A 66 12.62 -10.02 1.30
CA ASP A 66 13.56 -8.89 1.08
C ASP A 66 14.54 -9.10 -0.08
N ALA A 67 14.76 -10.35 -0.50
CA ALA A 67 15.61 -10.69 -1.64
C ALA A 67 14.86 -10.61 -2.98
N ALA A 68 13.54 -10.41 -2.97
CA ALA A 68 12.73 -10.35 -4.17
C ALA A 68 12.97 -9.05 -4.95
N THR A 69 12.83 -9.15 -6.27
CA THR A 69 12.66 -8.00 -7.16
C THR A 69 11.17 -7.86 -7.46
N VAL A 70 10.58 -6.72 -7.16
CA VAL A 70 9.20 -6.41 -7.55
C VAL A 70 9.18 -6.06 -9.03
N ASP A 71 8.39 -6.79 -9.81
CA ASP A 71 8.28 -6.64 -11.26
C ASP A 71 7.09 -5.75 -11.64
N SER A 72 5.98 -5.85 -10.90
CA SER A 72 4.82 -4.97 -11.06
C SER A 72 4.01 -4.86 -9.78
N VAL A 73 3.37 -3.72 -9.60
CA VAL A 73 2.41 -3.46 -8.52
C VAL A 73 1.20 -2.73 -9.11
N ILE A 74 0.00 -3.22 -8.78
CA ILE A 74 -1.28 -2.65 -9.22
C ILE A 74 -2.14 -2.46 -7.97
N LEU A 75 -2.71 -1.26 -7.81
CA LEU A 75 -3.65 -0.98 -6.75
C LEU A 75 -5.08 -1.21 -7.24
N HIS A 76 -5.83 -1.98 -6.46
CA HIS A 76 -7.26 -2.21 -6.64
C HIS A 76 -8.00 -1.52 -5.50
N VAL A 77 -8.92 -0.62 -5.84
CA VAL A 77 -9.75 0.11 -4.87
C VAL A 77 -11.22 -0.10 -5.22
N LYS A 78 -12.03 -0.52 -4.26
CA LYS A 78 -13.47 -0.66 -4.46
C LYS A 78 -14.17 0.65 -4.11
N ILE A 79 -14.97 1.15 -5.05
CA ILE A 79 -15.80 2.34 -4.83
C ILE A 79 -17.02 1.92 -4.04
N GLU A 80 -17.29 2.60 -2.93
CA GLU A 80 -18.55 2.44 -2.22
C GLU A 80 -19.62 3.29 -2.90
N GLN A 81 -19.34 4.59 -3.05
CA GLN A 81 -20.25 5.56 -3.63
C GLN A 81 -19.48 6.75 -4.23
N LYS A 82 -20.04 7.43 -5.24
CA LYS A 82 -19.55 8.74 -5.68
C LYS A 82 -20.60 9.85 -5.60
N SER A 83 -20.14 11.09 -5.44
CA SER A 83 -20.93 12.34 -5.48
C SER A 83 -20.14 13.37 -6.30
N THR A 84 -20.49 13.51 -7.58
CA THR A 84 -19.74 14.31 -8.57
C THR A 84 -20.60 15.39 -9.21
N GLU A 85 -21.57 15.93 -8.48
CA GLU A 85 -22.48 16.98 -8.94
C GLU A 85 -21.74 18.25 -9.39
N GLY A 86 -20.61 18.59 -8.75
CA GLY A 86 -19.76 19.71 -9.15
C GLY A 86 -18.90 19.46 -10.38
N GLY A 87 -18.82 18.20 -10.81
CA GLY A 87 -18.05 17.76 -11.95
C GLY A 87 -17.21 16.54 -11.66
N GLU A 88 -16.75 15.92 -12.74
CA GLU A 88 -15.87 14.76 -12.66
C GLU A 88 -14.42 15.20 -12.45
N PHE A 89 -13.68 14.44 -11.65
CA PHE A 89 -12.28 14.72 -11.32
C PHE A 89 -11.44 13.44 -11.41
N ALA A 90 -10.12 13.60 -11.45
CA ALA A 90 -9.20 12.45 -11.39
C ALA A 90 -8.78 12.19 -9.95
N VAL A 91 -8.66 10.92 -9.56
CA VAL A 91 -8.06 10.52 -8.28
C VAL A 91 -6.60 10.16 -8.52
N GLY A 92 -5.69 10.92 -7.91
CA GLY A 92 -4.25 10.66 -7.94
C GLY A 92 -3.81 9.72 -6.83
N ILE A 93 -2.93 8.78 -7.17
CA ILE A 93 -2.24 7.87 -6.25
C ILE A 93 -0.86 8.45 -5.98
N ARG A 94 -0.55 8.75 -4.72
CA ARG A 94 0.70 9.41 -4.32
C ARG A 94 1.55 8.52 -3.43
N LYS A 95 2.84 8.46 -3.71
CA LYS A 95 3.87 7.77 -2.92
C LYS A 95 4.14 8.56 -1.65
N PHE A 96 3.50 8.16 -0.55
CA PHE A 96 3.60 8.86 0.72
C PHE A 96 3.85 7.88 1.86
N ASP A 97 5.01 8.00 2.51
CA ASP A 97 5.33 7.23 3.71
C ASP A 97 5.04 8.10 4.95
N TRP A 98 3.86 7.92 5.53
CA TRP A 98 3.36 8.73 6.64
C TRP A 98 3.61 8.09 8.00
N ALA A 99 3.40 8.85 9.07
CA ALA A 99 3.44 8.32 10.43
C ALA A 99 2.13 7.56 10.75
N SER A 100 2.24 6.23 10.88
CA SER A 100 1.12 5.32 11.18
C SER A 100 1.27 4.73 12.60
N PRO A 101 0.18 4.53 13.36
CA PRO A 101 -1.19 4.92 13.04
C PRO A 101 -1.33 6.44 12.99
N VAL A 102 -2.30 6.92 12.21
CA VAL A 102 -2.62 8.34 12.17
C VAL A 102 -3.31 8.72 13.48
N ASP A 103 -2.87 9.81 14.11
CA ASP A 103 -3.42 10.32 15.35
C ASP A 103 -3.40 11.86 15.37
N GLU A 104 -3.90 12.48 16.44
CA GLU A 104 -3.91 13.95 16.57
C GLU A 104 -2.50 14.58 16.49
N ALA A 105 -1.45 13.86 16.90
CA ALA A 105 -0.09 14.40 16.92
C ALA A 105 0.54 14.43 15.52
N ASN A 106 0.13 13.53 14.63
CA ASN A 106 0.67 13.43 13.28
C ASN A 106 -0.33 13.79 12.16
N ARG A 107 -1.62 13.98 12.48
CA ARG A 107 -2.70 14.26 11.51
C ARG A 107 -2.35 15.40 10.56
N GLU A 108 -1.89 16.53 11.09
CA GLU A 108 -1.57 17.70 10.27
C GLU A 108 -0.42 17.44 9.30
N ALA A 109 0.66 16.84 9.80
CA ALA A 109 1.81 16.48 8.97
C ALA A 109 1.44 15.45 7.89
N ASN A 110 0.56 14.50 8.23
CA ASN A 110 0.06 13.49 7.29
C ASN A 110 -0.90 14.12 6.26
N TYR A 111 -1.73 15.07 6.66
CA TYR A 111 -2.62 15.80 5.77
C TYR A 111 -1.82 16.56 4.71
N ASP A 112 -0.89 17.42 5.14
CA ASP A 112 -0.04 18.22 4.25
C ASP A 112 0.87 17.34 3.41
N GLY A 113 1.44 16.31 4.02
CA GLY A 113 2.33 15.35 3.36
C GLY A 113 1.64 14.58 2.24
N ALA A 114 0.38 14.18 2.43
CA ALA A 114 -0.41 13.50 1.39
C ALA A 114 -0.54 14.35 0.12
N LEU A 115 -0.78 15.65 0.25
CA LEU A 115 -0.87 16.57 -0.88
C LEU A 115 0.50 16.86 -1.52
N ALA A 116 1.55 16.98 -0.71
CA ALA A 116 2.91 17.26 -1.16
C ALA A 116 3.62 16.04 -1.77
N ALA A 117 3.15 14.83 -1.48
CA ALA A 117 3.75 13.58 -1.91
C ALA A 117 3.81 13.44 -3.43
N THR A 118 4.78 12.67 -3.94
CA THR A 118 4.99 12.49 -5.38
C THR A 118 3.84 11.69 -5.99
N LEU A 119 3.24 12.21 -7.07
CA LEU A 119 2.26 11.46 -7.86
C LEU A 119 2.95 10.23 -8.48
N ASP A 120 2.36 9.05 -8.27
CA ASP A 120 2.76 7.82 -8.96
C ASP A 120 1.96 7.69 -10.26
N GLN A 121 0.64 7.53 -10.11
CA GLN A 121 -0.32 7.34 -11.20
C GLN A 121 -1.65 8.01 -10.89
N VAL A 122 -2.52 8.06 -11.90
CA VAL A 122 -3.94 8.38 -11.74
C VAL A 122 -4.71 7.07 -11.65
N LEU A 123 -5.49 6.87 -10.59
CA LEU A 123 -6.36 5.70 -10.42
C LEU A 123 -7.42 5.66 -11.52
N GLY A 124 -8.01 6.82 -11.81
CA GLY A 124 -8.99 7.00 -12.87
C GLY A 124 -9.67 8.35 -12.77
N ASN A 125 -10.60 8.60 -13.70
CA ASN A 125 -11.51 9.73 -13.65
C ASN A 125 -12.85 9.27 -13.05
N THR A 126 -13.42 10.07 -12.16
CA THR A 126 -14.67 9.71 -11.47
C THR A 126 -15.86 9.56 -12.41
N GLY A 127 -15.79 10.09 -13.64
CA GLY A 127 -16.80 9.88 -14.67
C GLY A 127 -16.97 8.40 -15.06
N ASP A 128 -15.90 7.62 -14.92
CA ASP A 128 -15.88 6.19 -15.21
C ASP A 128 -16.24 5.32 -13.98
N TYR A 129 -16.35 5.92 -12.79
CA TYR A 129 -16.58 5.17 -11.55
C TYR A 129 -18.05 4.79 -11.43
N LEU A 130 -18.30 3.59 -10.90
CA LEU A 130 -19.63 3.09 -10.59
C LEU A 130 -19.64 2.59 -9.14
N ASP A 131 -20.76 2.81 -8.46
CA ASP A 131 -20.94 2.38 -7.08
C ASP A 131 -20.82 0.85 -6.96
N GLY A 132 -20.03 0.38 -6.00
CA GLY A 132 -19.77 -1.04 -5.76
C GLY A 132 -18.78 -1.70 -6.71
N GLU A 133 -18.23 -0.97 -7.69
CA GLU A 133 -17.28 -1.51 -8.67
C GLU A 133 -15.82 -1.29 -8.28
N TRP A 134 -14.94 -2.11 -8.85
CA TRP A 134 -13.50 -2.01 -8.65
C TRP A 134 -12.86 -1.04 -9.64
N MET A 135 -12.04 -0.14 -9.12
CA MET A 135 -11.07 0.62 -9.90
C MET A 135 -9.70 -0.04 -9.81
N VAL A 136 -9.10 -0.23 -10.97
CA VAL A 136 -7.78 -0.85 -11.13
C VAL A 136 -6.82 0.20 -11.64
N SER A 137 -5.75 0.46 -10.91
CA SER A 137 -4.76 1.44 -11.32
C SER A 137 -3.97 0.96 -12.54
N PRO A 138 -3.34 1.88 -13.31
CA PRO A 138 -2.16 1.55 -14.07
C PRO A 138 -1.06 0.95 -13.17
N ALA A 139 -0.03 0.33 -13.77
CA ALA A 139 1.12 -0.14 -13.01
C ALA A 139 1.78 1.01 -12.23
N LEU A 140 1.92 0.85 -10.92
CA LEU A 140 2.62 1.79 -10.04
C LEU A 140 4.13 1.53 -10.07
N ASP A 141 4.89 2.45 -9.48
CA ASP A 141 6.34 2.33 -9.36
C ASP A 141 6.73 1.11 -8.48
N PRO A 142 7.29 0.03 -9.06
CA PRO A 142 7.65 -1.15 -8.28
C PRO A 142 8.78 -0.89 -7.28
N THR A 143 9.57 0.18 -7.48
CA THR A 143 10.65 0.55 -6.57
C THR A 143 10.16 1.22 -5.29
N TRP A 144 8.88 1.60 -5.23
CA TRP A 144 8.24 2.16 -4.03
C TRP A 144 7.83 1.09 -3.01
N VAL A 145 7.68 -0.16 -3.44
CA VAL A 145 7.25 -1.25 -2.56
C VAL A 145 8.32 -1.52 -1.49
N ASN A 146 7.94 -1.41 -0.22
CA ASN A 146 8.82 -1.62 0.92
C ASN A 146 8.74 -3.07 1.42
N LEU A 147 9.68 -3.90 1.00
CA LEU A 147 9.71 -5.32 1.37
C LEU A 147 10.02 -5.60 2.85
N THR A 148 10.51 -4.60 3.60
CA THR A 148 10.84 -4.76 5.03
C THR A 148 9.76 -4.25 5.97
N GLY A 149 8.63 -3.81 5.43
CA GLY A 149 7.54 -3.24 6.23
C GLY A 149 6.34 -2.86 5.38
N MET A 150 5.81 -1.67 5.63
CA MET A 150 4.58 -1.18 5.02
C MET A 150 4.85 -0.46 3.70
N THR A 151 4.08 -0.79 2.68
CA THR A 151 3.92 0.02 1.46
C THR A 151 2.69 0.90 1.61
N ARG A 152 2.81 2.17 1.26
CA ARG A 152 1.85 3.21 1.64
C ARG A 152 1.53 4.15 0.48
N TYR A 153 0.25 4.42 0.27
CA TYR A 153 -0.23 5.37 -0.74
C TYR A 153 -1.27 6.33 -0.15
N ALA A 154 -1.19 7.59 -0.58
CA ALA A 154 -2.26 8.56 -0.36
C ALA A 154 -3.10 8.72 -1.63
N LEU A 155 -4.42 8.84 -1.48
CA LEU A 155 -5.32 9.18 -2.58
C LEU A 155 -5.78 10.63 -2.43
N VAL A 156 -5.58 11.42 -3.48
CA VAL A 156 -5.82 12.86 -3.49
C VAL A 156 -6.53 13.24 -4.78
N SER A 157 -7.59 14.04 -4.68
CA SER A 157 -8.27 14.59 -5.86
C SER A 157 -7.36 15.52 -6.66
N ALA A 158 -7.47 15.47 -7.98
CA ALA A 158 -6.80 16.42 -8.87
C ALA A 158 -7.24 17.86 -8.65
N GLN A 159 -8.46 18.10 -8.14
CA GLN A 159 -8.93 19.45 -7.83
C GLN A 159 -8.22 20.01 -6.60
N ASP A 160 -8.10 19.21 -5.54
CA ASP A 160 -7.25 19.52 -4.39
C ASP A 160 -5.81 19.75 -4.86
N ALA A 161 -5.23 18.84 -5.63
CA ALA A 161 -3.87 18.98 -6.16
C ALA A 161 -3.63 20.31 -6.90
N ASN A 162 -4.60 20.76 -7.69
CA ASN A 162 -4.50 21.96 -8.52
C ASN A 162 -5.06 23.22 -7.87
N ASN A 163 -5.51 23.14 -6.61
CA ASN A 163 -6.08 24.26 -5.86
C ASN A 163 -7.33 24.86 -6.55
N PHE A 164 -8.22 23.99 -7.02
CA PHE A 164 -9.51 24.38 -7.59
C PHE A 164 -10.63 24.11 -6.57
N PRO A 165 -11.24 25.16 -5.98
CA PRO A 165 -12.29 24.97 -4.99
C PRO A 165 -13.54 24.33 -5.61
N PRO A 166 -14.24 23.44 -4.90
CA PRO A 166 -15.51 22.90 -5.37
C PRO A 166 -16.60 23.97 -5.32
N THR A 167 -17.56 23.89 -6.24
CA THR A 167 -18.80 24.69 -6.17
C THR A 167 -20.00 23.87 -5.71
N ASP A 168 -19.91 22.55 -5.86
CA ASP A 168 -20.86 21.51 -5.48
C ASP A 168 -20.06 20.27 -5.03
N PRO A 169 -20.68 19.18 -4.55
CA PRO A 169 -19.94 17.98 -4.16
C PRO A 169 -19.09 17.37 -5.30
N GLU A 170 -17.83 17.08 -4.99
CA GLU A 170 -16.85 16.41 -5.85
C GLU A 170 -16.03 15.42 -5.00
N SER A 171 -16.69 14.35 -4.53
CA SER A 171 -16.08 13.33 -3.67
C SER A 171 -16.43 11.91 -4.08
N VAL A 172 -15.54 10.99 -3.73
CA VAL A 172 -15.70 9.55 -3.87
C VAL A 172 -15.46 8.91 -2.51
N LEU A 173 -16.36 8.03 -2.11
CA LEU A 173 -16.25 7.16 -0.95
C LEU A 173 -15.66 5.83 -1.40
N ILE A 174 -14.57 5.42 -0.78
CA ILE A 174 -13.90 4.15 -1.05
C ILE A 174 -13.92 3.27 0.19
N TRP A 175 -13.91 1.96 -0.02
CA TRP A 175 -13.66 1.03 1.08
C TRP A 175 -12.22 1.12 1.59
N CYS A 176 -12.03 0.81 2.87
CA CYS A 176 -10.74 0.73 3.56
C CYS A 176 -10.47 -0.70 4.05
N GLY A 177 -9.33 -0.94 4.71
CA GLY A 177 -8.99 -2.25 5.29
C GLY A 177 -9.93 -2.72 6.40
N ARG A 178 -10.82 -1.84 6.86
CA ARG A 178 -11.92 -2.10 7.80
C ARG A 178 -13.26 -2.38 7.12
N ALA A 179 -13.29 -2.59 5.81
CA ALA A 179 -14.51 -2.89 5.06
C ALA A 179 -15.37 -3.96 5.75
N VAL A 180 -16.68 -3.79 5.71
CA VAL A 180 -17.64 -4.68 6.38
C VAL A 180 -17.49 -6.12 5.86
N ASP A 181 -17.36 -6.26 4.54
CA ASP A 181 -16.88 -7.47 3.91
C ASP A 181 -15.37 -7.33 3.65
N PRO A 182 -14.49 -8.16 4.23
CA PRO A 182 -13.06 -8.12 3.94
C PRO A 182 -12.71 -8.31 2.45
N ALA A 183 -13.63 -8.88 1.65
CA ALA A 183 -13.46 -8.97 0.20
C ALA A 183 -13.52 -7.60 -0.50
N ASP A 184 -14.03 -6.56 0.18
CA ASP A 184 -14.18 -5.21 -0.36
C ASP A 184 -13.00 -4.29 0.01
N ALA A 185 -12.11 -4.74 0.89
CA ALA A 185 -10.91 -4.00 1.27
C ALA A 185 -9.98 -3.80 0.05
N PRO A 186 -9.43 -2.59 -0.16
CA PRO A 186 -8.43 -2.34 -1.19
C PRO A 186 -7.28 -3.33 -1.09
N TYR A 187 -6.62 -3.63 -2.21
CA TYR A 187 -5.46 -4.51 -2.22
C TYR A 187 -4.42 -4.13 -3.28
N LEU A 188 -3.18 -4.50 -3.00
CA LEU A 188 -2.11 -4.53 -4.00
C LEU A 188 -2.02 -5.91 -4.63
N GLU A 189 -2.02 -5.95 -5.95
CA GLU A 189 -1.56 -7.10 -6.74
C GLU A 189 -0.08 -6.90 -7.07
N ILE A 190 0.78 -7.74 -6.52
CA ILE A 190 2.24 -7.61 -6.66
C ILE A 190 2.80 -8.86 -7.35
N ALA A 191 3.41 -8.66 -8.51
CA ALA A 191 4.23 -9.68 -9.17
C ALA A 191 5.70 -9.45 -8.84
N TYR A 192 6.40 -10.52 -8.49
CA TYR A 192 7.81 -10.46 -8.10
C TYR A 192 8.57 -11.71 -8.49
N THR A 193 9.90 -11.59 -8.51
CA THR A 193 10.83 -12.68 -8.70
C THR A 193 11.72 -12.80 -7.48
N VAL A 194 11.91 -14.03 -6.98
CA VAL A 194 12.90 -14.31 -5.95
C VAL A 194 14.11 -14.92 -6.67
N PRO A 195 15.34 -14.41 -6.45
CA PRO A 195 16.53 -15.06 -6.97
C PRO A 195 16.53 -16.52 -6.54
N ASP A 196 16.82 -17.43 -7.48
CA ASP A 196 17.06 -18.83 -7.13
C ASP A 196 18.21 -18.83 -6.11
N GLY A 197 17.86 -19.07 -4.84
CA GLY A 197 18.83 -19.11 -3.76
C GLY A 197 19.79 -20.23 -4.11
N GLY A 198 20.97 -19.88 -4.62
CA GLY A 198 21.91 -20.81 -5.23
C GLY A 198 22.04 -22.05 -4.35
N GLY A 199 21.35 -23.12 -4.75
CA GLY A 199 21.42 -24.39 -4.04
C GLY A 199 22.87 -24.86 -4.07
N PRO A 200 23.41 -25.43 -2.99
CA PRO A 200 24.76 -25.95 -2.99
C PRO A 200 24.80 -27.27 -3.77
N ASP A 201 24.61 -27.24 -5.08
CA ASP A 201 24.93 -28.36 -5.98
C ASP A 201 26.37 -28.23 -6.48
N GLY A 202 27.29 -28.05 -5.52
CA GLY A 202 28.64 -28.59 -5.66
C GLY A 202 28.57 -30.06 -5.27
N PRO A 203 29.06 -31.02 -6.09
CA PRO A 203 29.02 -32.43 -5.73
C PRO A 203 29.73 -32.60 -4.39
N SER A 204 28.96 -32.99 -3.37
CA SER A 204 29.47 -33.22 -2.02
C SER A 204 30.66 -34.18 -2.12
N PRO A 205 31.88 -33.80 -1.67
CA PRO A 205 33.02 -34.68 -1.76
C PRO A 205 32.72 -35.87 -0.85
N ARG A 206 32.45 -37.02 -1.47
CA ARG A 206 32.28 -38.31 -0.78
C ARG A 206 33.41 -38.42 0.25
N LYS A 207 33.08 -38.29 1.54
CA LYS A 207 33.99 -38.60 2.64
C LYS A 207 34.46 -40.03 2.44
N ARG A 208 35.65 -40.20 1.85
CA ARG A 208 36.36 -41.46 1.77
C ARG A 208 36.57 -41.92 3.20
N ARG A 209 35.73 -42.87 3.62
CA ARG A 209 35.79 -43.55 4.90
C ARG A 209 37.13 -44.29 4.94
N ARG A 210 38.17 -43.67 5.50
CA ARG A 210 39.48 -44.29 5.75
C ARG A 210 39.23 -45.50 6.65
N ARG A 211 39.22 -46.71 6.07
CA ARG A 211 39.35 -47.96 6.81
C ARG A 211 40.71 -47.93 7.51
N ARG A 212 40.71 -47.70 8.83
CA ARG A 212 41.89 -47.95 9.66
C ARG A 212 42.20 -49.45 9.58
N GLY A 213 43.34 -49.79 8.98
CA GLY A 213 43.89 -51.14 9.00
C GLY A 213 44.14 -51.56 10.44
N ARG A 214 43.52 -52.67 10.87
CA ARG A 214 43.88 -53.34 12.11
C ARG A 214 45.24 -53.99 11.91
N CYS A 215 46.21 -53.54 12.70
CA CYS A 215 47.49 -54.19 12.91
C CYS A 215 47.22 -55.52 13.63
N PHE A 216 47.52 -56.64 12.97
CA PHE A 216 47.47 -57.98 13.55
C PHE A 216 48.84 -58.26 14.17
N ILE A 217 48.88 -58.42 15.49
CA ILE A 217 50.05 -58.92 16.22
C ILE A 217 49.91 -60.45 16.29
N ALA A 218 50.86 -61.18 15.70
CA ALA A 218 50.96 -62.63 15.80
C ALA A 218 51.78 -63.03 17.06
N PRO A 219 51.39 -64.08 17.81
CA PRO A 219 52.22 -64.62 18.88
C PRO A 219 53.20 -65.71 18.37
N LYS A 220 54.40 -65.69 18.97
CA LYS A 220 55.53 -66.61 18.78
C LYS A 220 55.16 -68.07 19.10
N ALA A 221 55.56 -68.99 18.22
CA ALA A 221 55.64 -70.42 18.51
C ALA A 221 56.96 -70.76 19.25
N ARG A 222 56.87 -71.63 20.26
CA ARG A 222 57.99 -72.23 21.00
C ARG A 222 58.52 -73.46 20.25
N HIS A 223 59.84 -73.62 20.22
CA HIS A 223 60.50 -74.86 19.87
C HIS A 223 60.57 -75.79 21.09
N VAL A 224 60.23 -77.05 20.86
CA VAL A 224 60.85 -78.25 21.45
C VAL A 224 61.31 -79.08 20.26
#